data_AF-A0A7U9STH9-F1
#
_entry.id   AF-A0A7U9STH9-F1
#
_cell.length_a   1.000
_cell.length_b   1.000
_cell.length_c   1.000
_cell.angle_alpha   90.00
_cell.angle_beta   90.00
_cell.angle_gamma   90.00
#
_symmetry.space_group_name_H-M   'P 1'
#
loop_
_entity.id
_entity.type
_entity.pdbx_description
1 polymer ?
#
loop_
_entity_poly.entity_id
_entity_poly.type
_entity_poly.pdbx_seq_one_letter_code
_entity_poly.pdbx_strand_id
1 'polypeptide(L)'
;MGIRNFFNRRKSREIAKDRLKILLISDRVNCSPEMMEMIKTDIAKVISKYMKIDAESMEIQICKTDSKGRDKTPTLYANIPILDLHKNVN
;
A
#
# COMPACT_ATOMS: atom_id res chain seq x y z
N MET A 1 18.91 -21.98 -47.02
CA MET A 1 17.89 -21.77 -45.97
C MET A 1 18.50 -22.18 -44.64
N GLY A 2 18.71 -21.26 -43.69
CA GLY A 2 19.29 -21.68 -42.40
C GLY A 2 19.51 -20.54 -41.39
N ILE A 3 18.92 -20.72 -40.21
CA ILE A 3 19.35 -20.28 -38.87
C ILE A 3 19.40 -18.80 -38.45
N ARG A 4 19.01 -17.81 -39.27
CA ARG A 4 18.96 -16.39 -38.80
C ARG A 4 17.66 -15.93 -38.12
N ASN A 5 16.62 -16.77 -38.06
CA ASN A 5 15.31 -16.35 -37.55
C ASN A 5 15.00 -16.70 -36.09
N PHE A 6 15.98 -17.15 -35.30
CA PHE A 6 15.74 -17.49 -33.88
C PHE A 6 16.15 -16.39 -32.88
N PHE A 7 16.90 -15.36 -33.30
CA PHE A 7 17.47 -14.35 -32.40
C PHE A 7 16.59 -13.10 -32.17
N ASN A 8 15.40 -13.02 -32.78
CA ASN A 8 14.54 -11.83 -32.70
C ASN A 8 13.30 -11.99 -31.79
N ARG A 9 13.29 -12.98 -30.89
CA ARG A 9 12.29 -13.07 -29.83
C ARG A 9 12.83 -12.34 -28.60
N ARG A 10 12.04 -11.42 -28.02
CA ARG A 10 12.36 -10.72 -26.76
C ARG A 10 13.00 -11.72 -25.78
N LYS A 11 14.23 -11.45 -25.34
CA LYS A 11 15.00 -12.39 -24.54
C LYS A 11 14.20 -12.71 -23.28
N SER A 12 13.95 -13.99 -23.01
CA SER A 12 13.25 -14.48 -21.81
C SER A 12 13.79 -13.89 -20.50
N ARG A 13 15.07 -13.51 -20.51
CA ARG A 13 15.77 -12.75 -19.46
C ARG A 13 15.09 -11.42 -19.10
N GLU A 14 14.58 -10.67 -20.05
CA GLU A 14 13.93 -9.37 -19.79
C GLU A 14 12.55 -9.57 -19.15
N ILE A 15 11.77 -10.53 -19.65
CA ILE A 15 10.46 -10.89 -19.09
C ILE A 15 10.60 -11.39 -17.64
N ALA A 16 11.61 -12.22 -17.37
CA ALA A 16 11.89 -12.68 -16.01
C ALA A 16 12.34 -11.54 -15.08
N LYS A 17 13.11 -10.58 -15.60
CA LYS A 17 13.56 -9.40 -14.85
C LYS A 17 12.38 -8.49 -14.47
N ASP A 18 11.43 -8.27 -15.37
CA ASP A 18 10.23 -7.47 -15.08
C ASP A 18 9.32 -8.14 -14.05
N ARG A 19 9.12 -9.47 -14.15
CA ARG A 19 8.36 -10.24 -13.15
C ARG A 19 9.03 -10.22 -11.77
N LEU A 20 10.36 -10.34 -11.71
CA LEU A 20 11.11 -10.24 -10.47
C LEU A 20 11.02 -8.84 -9.86
N LYS A 21 11.02 -7.78 -10.68
CA LYS A 21 10.86 -6.40 -10.20
C LYS A 21 9.50 -6.19 -9.54
N ILE A 22 8.43 -6.72 -10.13
CA ILE A 22 7.08 -6.67 -9.56
C ILE A 22 7.02 -7.44 -8.23
N LEU A 23 7.57 -8.66 -8.20
CA LEU A 23 7.66 -9.48 -6.97
C LEU A 23 8.44 -8.78 -5.85
N LEU A 24 9.56 -8.15 -6.17
CA LEU A 24 10.40 -7.42 -5.20
C LEU A 24 9.70 -6.18 -4.64
N ILE A 25 8.82 -5.55 -5.41
CA ILE A 25 8.01 -4.41 -4.94
C ILE A 25 6.91 -4.90 -3.98
N SER A 26 6.23 -6.01 -4.32
CA SER A 26 5.23 -6.61 -3.43
C SER A 26 5.82 -7.11 -2.11
N ASP A 27 7.03 -7.66 -2.12
CA ASP A 27 7.70 -8.19 -0.91
C ASP A 27 8.19 -7.06 0.03
N ARG A 28 8.38 -5.85 -0.49
CA ARG A 28 8.77 -4.68 0.32
C ARG A 28 7.60 -3.98 1.00
N VAL A 29 6.35 -4.38 0.76
CA VAL A 29 5.17 -3.90 1.52
C VAL A 29 4.26 -5.10 1.75
N ASN A 30 4.48 -5.84 2.85
CA ASN A 30 3.74 -7.07 3.21
C ASN A 30 2.23 -6.86 3.52
N CYS A 31 1.59 -5.83 2.96
CA CYS A 31 0.16 -5.63 3.06
C CYS A 31 -0.45 -5.82 1.67
N SER A 32 -1.29 -6.86 1.54
CA SER A 32 -2.15 -6.99 0.38
C SER A 32 -3.08 -5.77 0.29
N PRO A 33 -3.48 -5.35 -0.93
CA PRO A 33 -4.48 -4.29 -1.10
C PRO A 33 -5.77 -4.56 -0.31
N GLU A 34 -6.20 -5.83 -0.28
CA GLU A 34 -7.34 -6.30 0.50
C GLU A 34 -7.17 -6.03 2.01
N MET A 35 -5.97 -6.26 2.56
CA MET A 35 -5.70 -5.96 3.97
C MET A 35 -5.73 -4.45 4.24
N MET A 36 -5.27 -3.62 3.31
CA MET A 36 -5.35 -2.16 3.45
C MET A 36 -6.80 -1.65 3.44
N GLU A 37 -7.65 -2.21 2.59
CA GLU A 37 -9.08 -1.88 2.56
C GLU A 37 -9.81 -2.31 3.83
N MET A 38 -9.50 -3.50 4.35
CA MET A 38 -10.04 -3.96 5.64
C MET A 38 -9.64 -3.03 6.78
N ILE A 39 -8.36 -2.66 6.87
CA ILE A 39 -7.85 -1.73 7.88
C ILE A 39 -8.53 -0.35 7.74
N LYS A 40 -8.69 0.15 6.51
CA LYS A 40 -9.39 1.42 6.26
C LYS A 40 -10.82 1.39 6.78
N THR A 41 -11.55 0.33 6.46
CA THR A 41 -12.95 0.16 6.85
C THR A 41 -13.11 0.06 8.37
N ASP A 42 -12.25 -0.72 9.03
CA ASP A 42 -12.31 -0.91 10.47
C ASP A 42 -11.96 0.37 11.25
N ILE A 43 -10.86 1.05 10.87
CA ILE A 43 -10.47 2.31 11.50
C ILE A 43 -11.56 3.37 11.30
N ALA A 44 -12.07 3.50 10.07
CA ALA A 44 -13.14 4.45 9.77
C ALA A 44 -14.38 4.17 10.62
N LYS A 45 -14.80 2.91 10.73
CA LYS A 45 -15.96 2.51 11.54
C LYS A 45 -15.76 2.80 13.03
N VAL A 46 -14.57 2.61 13.57
CA VAL A 46 -14.26 2.90 14.98
C VAL A 46 -14.30 4.40 15.25
N ILE A 47 -13.66 5.21 14.40
CA ILE A 47 -13.62 6.67 14.57
C ILE A 47 -15.00 7.29 14.34
N SER A 48 -15.77 6.74 13.40
CA SER A 48 -17.15 7.17 13.10
C SER A 48 -18.09 7.10 14.31
N LYS A 49 -17.77 6.28 15.33
CA LYS A 49 -18.54 6.24 16.59
C LYS A 49 -18.39 7.50 17.43
N TYR A 50 -17.27 8.22 17.28
CA TYR A 50 -16.92 9.38 18.10
C TYR A 50 -16.95 10.69 17.31
N MET A 51 -16.73 10.64 16.00
CA MET A 51 -16.61 11.81 15.13
C MET A 51 -17.21 11.50 13.76
N LYS A 52 -17.83 12.48 13.11
CA LYS A 52 -18.24 12.32 11.71
C LYS A 52 -17.02 12.53 10.84
N ILE A 53 -16.56 11.47 10.20
CA ILE A 53 -15.41 11.49 9.30
C ILE A 53 -15.83 11.24 7.85
N ASP A 54 -15.03 11.71 6.91
CA ASP A 54 -15.16 11.35 5.50
C ASP A 54 -14.29 10.12 5.20
N ALA A 55 -14.94 8.96 5.08
CA ALA A 55 -14.29 7.69 4.80
C ALA A 55 -13.82 7.56 3.34
N GLU A 56 -14.44 8.30 2.41
CA GLU A 56 -14.05 8.26 1.00
C GLU A 56 -12.70 8.94 0.81
N SER A 57 -12.54 10.13 1.38
CA SER A 57 -11.29 10.91 1.32
C SER A 57 -10.19 10.46 2.32
N MET A 58 -10.44 9.41 3.10
CA MET A 58 -9.43 8.88 4.03
C MET A 58 -8.27 8.19 3.29
N GLU A 59 -7.05 8.61 3.59
CA GLU A 59 -5.81 8.08 3.02
C GLU A 59 -5.02 7.31 4.07
N ILE A 60 -4.47 6.16 3.70
CA ILE A 60 -3.65 5.33 4.58
C ILE A 60 -2.37 4.94 3.83
N GLN A 61 -1.23 5.15 4.49
CA GLN A 61 0.09 4.89 3.92
C GLN A 61 0.93 4.10 4.93
N ILE A 62 1.57 3.02 4.47
CA ILE A 62 2.52 2.26 5.27
C ILE A 62 3.92 2.69 4.85
N CYS A 63 4.62 3.38 5.73
CA CYS A 63 6.02 3.74 5.50
C CYS A 63 6.92 2.82 6.30
N LYS A 64 7.96 2.31 5.66
CA LYS A 64 9.09 1.68 6.37
C LYS A 64 10.10 2.78 6.64
N THR A 65 10.28 3.15 7.90
CA THR A 65 11.26 4.18 8.23
C THR A 65 12.65 3.60 7.99
N ASP A 66 13.45 4.25 7.13
CA ASP A 66 14.87 3.93 6.97
C ASP A 66 15.66 4.69 8.05
N SER A 67 15.26 4.48 9.32
CA SER A 67 16.10 4.91 10.43
C SER A 67 17.34 4.02 10.40
N LYS A 68 18.52 4.64 10.45
CA LYS A 68 19.86 4.02 10.42
C LYS A 68 20.16 3.10 11.62
N GLY A 69 19.19 2.33 12.09
CA GLY A 69 19.26 1.34 13.16
C GLY A 69 18.65 0.02 12.68
N ARG A 70 19.08 -1.08 13.29
CA ARG A 70 18.79 -2.47 12.87
C ARG A 70 17.30 -2.85 12.87
N ASP A 71 16.42 -2.00 13.40
CA ASP A 71 14.99 -2.27 13.54
C ASP A 71 14.16 -1.44 12.53
N LYS A 72 13.86 -2.05 11.39
CA LYS A 72 12.95 -1.49 10.37
C LYS A 72 11.50 -1.77 10.77
N THR A 73 10.96 -1.01 11.71
CA THR A 73 9.55 -1.12 12.07
C THR A 73 8.68 -0.38 11.04
N PRO A 74 7.68 -1.04 10.45
CA PRO A 74 6.72 -0.36 9.59
C PRO A 74 5.84 0.56 10.44
N THR A 75 5.62 1.80 9.97
CA THR A 75 4.71 2.77 10.58
C THR A 75 3.53 3.01 9.66
N LEU A 76 2.32 3.05 10.24
CA LEU A 76 1.08 3.35 9.54
C LEU A 76 0.74 4.84 9.73
N TYR A 77 0.66 5.58 8.63
CA TYR A 77 0.17 6.95 8.58
C TYR A 77 -1.25 6.95 8.03
N ALA A 78 -2.17 7.66 8.69
CA ALA A 78 -3.54 7.82 8.22
C ALA A 78 -3.93 9.29 8.25
N ASN A 79 -4.40 9.80 7.11
CA ASN A 79 -5.03 11.11 7.01
C ASN A 79 -6.55 10.92 6.99
N ILE A 80 -7.22 11.41 8.02
CA ILE A 80 -8.65 11.17 8.26
C ILE A 80 -9.34 12.53 8.39
N PRO A 81 -9.97 13.04 7.33
CA PRO A 81 -10.69 14.30 7.38
C PRO A 81 -11.91 14.20 8.30
N ILE A 82 -11.98 15.12 9.26
CA ILE A 82 -13.10 15.24 10.21
C ILE A 82 -14.10 16.24 9.63
N LEU A 83 -15.34 15.80 9.41
CA LEU A 83 -16.44 16.61 8.92
C LEU A 83 -17.17 17.32 10.06
N ASP A 84 -17.42 16.60 11.14
CA ASP A 84 -18.10 17.15 12.31
C ASP A 84 -17.59 16.48 13.57
N LEU A 85 -17.24 17.32 14.54
CA LEU A 85 -16.98 16.86 15.89
C LEU A 85 -18.35 16.80 16.55
N HIS A 86 -18.77 15.62 17.03
CA HIS A 86 -19.89 15.53 17.96
C HIS A 86 -19.52 16.34 19.21
N LYS A 87 -19.78 17.65 19.16
CA LYS A 87 -19.72 18.50 20.34
C LYS A 87 -20.82 17.95 21.23
N ASN A 88 -20.41 17.24 22.29
CA ASN A 88 -21.24 17.21 23.48
C ASN A 88 -21.27 18.65 23.97
N VAL A 89 -22.22 19.42 23.44
CA VAL A 89 -22.59 20.72 23.99
C VAL A 89 -23.26 20.37 25.31
N ASN A 90 -22.46 20.38 26.37
CA ASN A 90 -22.95 20.65 27.72
C ASN A 90 -23.06 22.16 27.88
#